data_AF-A0A420NLF9-F1
#
_entry.id   AF-A0A420NLF9-F1
#
_cell.length_a   1.000
_cell.length_b   1.000
_cell.length_c   1.000
_cell.angle_alpha   90.00
_cell.angle_beta   90.00
_cell.angle_gamma   90.00
#
_symmetry.space_group_name_H-M   'P 1'
#
loop_
_entity.id
_entity.type
_entity.pdbx_description
1 polymer ?
#
loop_
_entity_poly.entity_id
_entity_poly.type
_entity_poly.pdbx_seq_one_letter_code
_entity_poly.pdbx_strand_id
1 'polypeptide(L)'
;MIRRCHANTKEEKNHWTEKYMSATGPDGFCENKPAIRRTIAALCTVDDQILGKALTSFVSQTYNTDLTLESQAIKWFEEKVPLEETWVPQLLVAFDLLVRAFEFLSCDAVGAGRDNGTYDSGPSGLSEAPTLHMSWGDNEEVSEWKVVMDRWMGKCSFCAGRGVQGPQIEHTLRQCPHGGKQVLSSELAEGIYEEGFRARGGCRRCALPREVCEAWEQDTSGEWCFHPRVRCQYGSQAYDTAIGFFFCKNPRYRIELMESISEEGLNDLDEESVAMWLGKKITVTGVEASEIMRRLRWWSQMVWKSARVNNIGN
;
A
#
# COMPACT_ATOMS: atom_id res chain seq x y z
N MET A 1 33.23 -13.69 22.06
CA MET A 1 34.67 -13.89 22.32
C MET A 1 35.03 -15.38 22.34
N ILE A 2 34.63 -16.14 21.30
CA ILE A 2 34.91 -17.58 21.17
C ILE A 2 35.13 -17.82 19.68
N ARG A 3 36.36 -18.09 19.23
CA ARG A 3 36.74 -18.79 17.96
C ARG A 3 38.15 -18.53 17.42
N ARG A 4 38.93 -17.57 17.95
CA ARG A 4 40.33 -17.39 17.48
C ARG A 4 41.27 -18.50 17.95
N CYS A 5 41.00 -19.08 19.12
CA CYS A 5 41.84 -20.12 19.74
C CYS A 5 41.67 -21.52 19.13
N HIS A 6 40.73 -21.72 18.20
CA HIS A 6 40.41 -23.02 17.60
C HIS A 6 40.80 -23.16 16.12
N ALA A 7 41.42 -22.14 15.51
CA ALA A 7 41.87 -22.19 14.12
C ALA A 7 43.23 -22.91 14.02
N ASN A 8 43.33 -23.92 13.14
CA ASN A 8 44.52 -24.80 13.05
C ASN A 8 45.50 -24.40 11.94
N THR A 9 45.11 -23.51 11.03
CA THR A 9 45.95 -23.07 9.91
C THR A 9 46.31 -21.59 10.00
N LYS A 10 47.41 -21.20 9.32
CA LYS A 10 47.89 -19.81 9.29
C LYS A 10 46.94 -18.92 8.47
N GLU A 11 46.36 -19.46 7.40
CA GLU A 11 45.33 -18.78 6.60
C GLU A 11 44.06 -18.50 7.40
N GLU A 12 43.55 -19.47 8.17
CA GLU A 12 42.35 -19.25 9.00
C GLU A 12 42.62 -18.22 10.10
N LYS A 13 43.78 -18.28 10.76
CA LYS A 13 44.16 -17.28 11.76
C LYS A 13 44.27 -15.88 11.14
N ASN A 14 44.80 -15.77 9.93
CA ASN A 14 44.86 -14.51 9.19
C ASN A 14 43.46 -14.02 8.79
N HIS A 15 42.60 -14.89 8.26
CA HIS A 15 41.21 -14.58 7.93
C HIS A 15 40.42 -14.07 9.14
N TRP A 16 40.54 -14.73 10.29
CA TRP A 16 39.89 -14.28 11.53
C TRP A 16 40.52 -13.01 12.11
N THR A 17 41.80 -12.77 11.86
CA THR A 17 42.48 -11.53 12.26
C THR A 17 42.03 -10.37 11.36
N GLU A 18 41.92 -10.56 10.05
CA GLU A 18 41.34 -9.59 9.11
C GLU A 18 39.88 -9.28 9.45
N LYS A 19 39.06 -10.30 9.73
CA LYS A 19 37.65 -10.13 10.13
C LYS A 19 37.48 -9.46 11.50
N TYR A 20 38.47 -9.59 12.39
CA TYR A 20 38.47 -8.89 13.68
C TYR A 20 38.95 -7.44 13.54
N MET A 21 39.94 -7.19 12.67
CA MET A 21 40.44 -5.85 12.37
C MET A 21 39.47 -5.05 11.47
N SER A 22 38.65 -5.71 10.63
CA SER A 22 37.59 -5.04 9.87
C SER A 22 36.51 -4.43 10.76
N ALA A 23 36.35 -4.93 11.99
CA ALA A 23 35.45 -4.37 13.00
C ALA A 23 35.90 -2.98 13.49
N THR A 24 37.17 -2.59 13.26
CA THR A 24 37.71 -1.27 13.59
C THR A 24 37.65 -0.25 12.45
N GLY A 25 37.20 -0.65 11.25
CA GLY A 25 36.94 0.26 10.13
C GLY A 25 35.55 0.90 10.19
N PRO A 26 35.28 1.96 9.38
CA PRO A 26 34.00 2.67 9.36
C PRO A 26 32.76 1.81 9.00
N ASP A 27 32.99 0.58 8.52
CA ASP A 27 31.95 -0.35 8.07
C ASP A 27 31.64 -1.49 9.05
N GLY A 28 32.44 -1.69 10.12
CA GLY A 28 32.18 -2.69 11.15
C GLY A 28 31.85 -4.11 10.62
N PHE A 29 30.98 -4.84 11.31
CA PHE A 29 30.45 -6.16 10.87
C PHE A 29 29.28 -6.06 9.87
N CYS A 30 28.96 -4.88 9.35
CA CYS A 30 27.78 -4.67 8.51
C CYS A 30 28.10 -4.90 7.03
N GLU A 31 27.91 -6.13 6.55
CA GLU A 31 28.06 -6.48 5.12
C GLU A 31 27.08 -5.73 4.19
N ASN A 32 26.06 -5.07 4.75
CA ASN A 32 25.02 -4.36 4.00
C ASN A 32 25.43 -2.95 3.56
N LYS A 33 26.34 -2.27 4.26
CA LYS A 33 26.76 -0.89 3.93
C LYS A 33 27.33 -0.77 2.51
N PRO A 34 28.26 -1.65 2.07
CA PRO A 34 28.75 -1.64 0.70
C PRO A 34 27.66 -1.88 -0.36
N ALA A 35 26.67 -2.73 -0.06
CA ALA A 35 25.53 -2.94 -0.95
C ALA A 35 24.70 -1.66 -1.08
N ILE A 36 24.40 -0.99 0.03
CA ILE A 36 23.62 0.26 0.04
C ILE A 36 24.35 1.38 -0.70
N ARG A 37 25.66 1.56 -0.50
CA ARG A 37 26.46 2.54 -1.24
C ARG A 37 26.40 2.30 -2.76
N ARG A 38 26.50 1.04 -3.19
CA ARG A 38 26.37 0.68 -4.63
C ARG A 38 24.97 0.98 -5.17
N THR A 39 23.92 0.72 -4.40
CA THR A 39 22.56 1.02 -4.84
C THR A 39 22.31 2.52 -4.92
N ILE A 40 22.76 3.31 -3.94
CA ILE A 40 22.73 4.78 -4.01
C ILE A 40 23.44 5.28 -5.27
N ALA A 41 24.65 4.79 -5.53
CA ALA A 41 25.40 5.18 -6.71
C ALA A 41 24.64 4.84 -8.00
N ALA A 42 24.03 3.66 -8.08
CA ALA A 42 23.21 3.25 -9.23
C ALA A 42 21.96 4.13 -9.40
N LEU A 43 21.26 4.47 -8.31
CA LEU A 43 20.08 5.35 -8.37
C LEU A 43 20.45 6.76 -8.82
N CYS A 44 21.59 7.28 -8.36
CA CYS A 44 22.09 8.60 -8.76
C CYS A 44 22.49 8.69 -10.24
N THR A 45 22.73 7.57 -10.93
CA THR A 45 23.12 7.56 -12.35
C THR A 45 21.95 7.35 -13.32
N VAL A 46 20.74 7.10 -12.81
CA VAL A 46 19.52 6.96 -13.63
C VAL A 46 19.18 8.28 -14.33
N ASP A 47 18.68 8.18 -15.57
CA ASP A 47 18.11 9.25 -16.39
C ASP A 47 18.89 10.57 -16.32
N ASP A 48 20.03 10.63 -17.00
CA ASP A 48 20.95 11.78 -17.00
C ASP A 48 21.32 12.28 -15.60
N GLN A 49 21.40 11.36 -14.64
CA GLN A 49 21.74 11.63 -13.24
C GLN A 49 20.77 12.60 -12.56
N ILE A 50 19.50 12.66 -12.99
CA ILE A 50 18.50 13.58 -12.44
C ILE A 50 18.40 13.44 -10.91
N LEU A 51 18.35 12.20 -10.42
CA LEU A 51 18.28 11.93 -8.97
C LEU A 51 19.57 12.32 -8.24
N GLY A 52 20.73 12.10 -8.85
CA GLY A 52 22.01 12.53 -8.30
C GLY A 52 22.08 14.06 -8.18
N LYS A 53 21.73 14.79 -9.25
CA LYS A 53 21.68 16.26 -9.29
C LYS A 53 20.69 16.81 -8.26
N ALA A 54 19.49 16.21 -8.16
CA ALA A 54 18.47 16.60 -7.20
C ALA A 54 18.94 16.40 -5.74
N LEU A 55 19.54 15.25 -5.42
CA LEU A 55 20.08 14.98 -4.10
C LEU A 55 21.20 15.97 -3.73
N THR A 56 22.16 16.21 -4.64
CA THR A 56 23.24 17.17 -4.42
C THR A 56 22.70 18.58 -4.19
N SER A 57 21.71 19.01 -4.97
CA SER A 57 21.07 20.31 -4.80
C SER A 57 20.34 20.43 -3.46
N PHE A 58 19.54 19.42 -3.10
CA PHE A 58 18.82 19.37 -1.83
C PHE A 58 19.77 19.46 -0.63
N VAL A 59 20.86 18.69 -0.65
CA VAL A 59 21.81 18.65 0.46
C VAL A 59 22.60 19.95 0.58
N SER A 60 22.98 20.53 -0.56
CA SER A 60 23.63 21.85 -0.59
C SER A 60 22.73 22.94 0.00
N GLN A 61 21.45 22.98 -0.39
CA GLN A 61 20.51 23.99 0.09
C GLN A 61 20.14 23.81 1.57
N THR A 62 19.95 22.56 2.01
CA THR A 62 19.41 22.27 3.34
C THR A 62 20.49 22.22 4.42
N TYR A 63 21.66 21.68 4.08
CA TYR A 63 22.74 21.41 5.04
C TYR A 63 24.02 22.19 4.75
N ASN A 64 23.99 23.11 3.76
CA ASN A 64 25.17 23.87 3.31
C ASN A 64 26.39 22.97 3.06
N THR A 65 26.13 21.77 2.50
CA THR A 65 27.11 20.70 2.32
C THR A 65 27.24 20.39 0.84
N ASP A 66 28.48 20.38 0.34
CA ASP A 66 28.78 20.07 -1.05
C ASP A 66 29.13 18.59 -1.22
N LEU A 67 28.18 17.81 -1.75
CA LEU A 67 28.36 16.38 -2.01
C LEU A 67 29.33 16.06 -3.16
N THR A 68 29.77 17.06 -3.93
CA THR A 68 30.81 16.85 -4.97
C THR A 68 32.21 16.77 -4.36
N LEU A 69 32.38 17.25 -3.13
CA LEU A 69 33.62 17.15 -2.37
C LEU A 69 33.60 15.86 -1.53
N GLU A 70 34.50 14.92 -1.84
CA GLU A 70 34.56 13.60 -1.20
C GLU A 70 34.60 13.67 0.33
N SER A 71 35.38 14.60 0.89
CA SER A 71 35.49 14.77 2.35
C SER A 71 34.18 15.20 3.02
N GLN A 72 33.38 16.03 2.34
CA GLN A 72 32.08 16.47 2.84
C GLN A 72 31.01 15.41 2.61
N ALA A 73 31.04 14.73 1.47
CA ALA A 73 30.14 13.62 1.17
C ALA A 73 30.29 12.48 2.18
N ILE A 74 31.52 12.03 2.44
CA ILE A 74 31.80 10.97 3.42
C ILE A 74 31.28 11.39 4.80
N LYS A 75 31.57 12.63 5.22
CA LYS A 75 31.13 13.14 6.52
C LYS A 75 29.61 13.15 6.63
N TRP A 76 28.92 13.64 5.61
CA TRP A 76 27.45 13.74 5.61
C TRP A 76 26.77 12.38 5.60
N PHE A 77 27.18 11.46 4.72
CA PHE A 77 26.58 10.13 4.64
C PHE A 77 26.80 9.28 5.91
N GLU A 78 27.90 9.50 6.63
CA GLU A 78 28.20 8.79 7.88
C GLU A 78 27.66 9.51 9.13
N GLU A 79 27.01 10.66 8.97
CA GLU A 79 26.43 11.40 10.08
C GLU A 79 25.32 10.58 10.76
N LYS A 80 25.24 10.70 12.09
CA LYS A 80 24.29 9.96 12.90
C LYS A 80 22.99 10.72 13.01
N VAL A 81 21.92 10.15 12.46
CA VAL A 81 20.57 10.68 12.57
C VAL A 81 19.90 10.04 13.79
N PRO A 82 19.42 10.84 14.76
CA PRO A 82 18.64 10.32 15.87
C PRO A 82 17.38 9.61 15.37
N LEU A 83 17.14 8.39 15.86
CA LEU A 83 15.93 7.62 15.61
C LEU A 83 15.47 6.98 16.92
N GLU A 84 14.52 7.64 17.57
CA GLU A 84 14.03 7.29 18.92
C GLU A 84 15.18 7.18 19.93
N GLU A 85 15.35 6.02 20.58
CA GLU A 85 16.43 5.74 21.53
C GLU A 85 17.76 5.34 20.85
N THR A 86 17.81 5.37 19.52
CA THR A 86 18.95 4.89 18.73
C THR A 86 19.40 5.92 17.69
N TRP A 87 20.36 5.55 16.84
CA TRP A 87 20.78 6.36 15.71
C TRP A 87 20.94 5.48 14.47
N VAL A 88 20.68 6.07 13.32
CA VAL A 88 20.94 5.47 12.01
C VAL A 88 21.92 6.32 11.22
N PRO A 89 22.78 5.73 10.37
CA PRO A 89 23.58 6.51 9.44
C PRO A 89 22.69 7.27 8.45
N GLN A 90 23.03 8.53 8.18
CA GLN A 90 22.40 9.37 7.16
C GLN A 90 22.37 8.68 5.78
N LEU A 91 23.33 7.79 5.50
CA LEU A 91 23.34 6.89 4.35
C LEU A 91 22.02 6.13 4.14
N LEU A 92 21.38 5.65 5.21
CA LEU A 92 20.11 4.93 5.11
C LEU A 92 18.95 5.86 4.76
N VAL A 93 18.99 7.10 5.26
CA VAL A 93 17.99 8.13 4.95
C VAL A 93 18.11 8.55 3.48
N ALA A 94 19.33 8.77 2.99
CA ALA A 94 19.57 9.08 1.59
C ALA A 94 19.16 7.93 0.66
N PHE A 95 19.41 6.68 1.07
CA PHE A 95 18.96 5.51 0.35
C PHE A 95 17.43 5.45 0.21
N ASP A 96 16.69 5.59 1.32
CA ASP A 96 15.21 5.58 1.30
C ASP A 96 14.65 6.71 0.43
N LEU A 97 15.22 7.92 0.53
CA LEU A 97 14.81 9.07 -0.29
C LEU A 97 15.00 8.79 -1.79
N LEU A 98 16.16 8.29 -2.19
CA LEU A 98 16.49 8.00 -3.59
C LEU A 98 15.63 6.87 -4.16
N VAL A 99 15.35 5.83 -3.37
CA VAL A 99 14.46 4.73 -3.80
C VAL A 99 13.06 5.27 -4.06
N ARG A 100 12.50 6.09 -3.15
CA ARG A 100 11.17 6.70 -3.36
C ARG A 100 11.14 7.62 -4.58
N ALA A 101 12.19 8.40 -4.81
CA ALA A 101 12.28 9.28 -5.96
C ALA A 101 12.44 8.50 -7.28
N PHE A 102 13.18 7.40 -7.28
CA PHE A 102 13.30 6.50 -8.42
C PHE A 102 11.99 5.76 -8.73
N GLU A 103 11.27 5.29 -7.70
CA GLU A 103 9.94 4.72 -7.86
C GLU A 103 8.99 5.74 -8.48
N PHE A 104 9.07 7.01 -8.09
CA PHE A 104 8.30 8.09 -8.69
C PHE A 104 8.64 8.31 -10.18
N LEU A 105 9.93 8.39 -10.54
CA LEU A 105 10.36 8.61 -11.93
C LEU A 105 10.11 7.41 -12.85
N SER A 106 10.26 6.19 -12.34
CA SER A 106 10.02 4.96 -13.11
C SER A 106 8.54 4.79 -13.48
N CYS A 107 7.63 5.49 -12.81
CA CYS A 107 6.21 5.52 -13.18
C CYS A 107 5.95 6.34 -14.45
N ASP A 108 6.77 7.36 -14.75
CA ASP A 108 6.59 8.22 -15.92
C ASP A 108 7.25 7.63 -17.19
N ALA A 109 8.30 6.82 -17.04
CA ALA A 109 9.06 6.27 -18.17
C ALA A 109 8.40 5.07 -18.88
N VAL A 110 7.47 4.35 -18.24
CA VAL A 110 6.84 3.14 -18.81
C VAL A 110 5.70 3.47 -19.79
N GLY A 111 5.35 4.76 -19.96
CA GLY A 111 4.36 5.23 -20.94
C GLY A 111 4.84 5.22 -22.40
N ALA A 112 6.11 4.92 -22.67
CA ALA A 112 6.68 4.97 -24.02
C ALA A 112 7.23 3.60 -24.47
N GLY A 113 6.33 2.74 -24.96
CA GLY A 113 6.69 1.72 -25.94
C GLY A 113 6.63 0.27 -25.48
N ARG A 114 5.55 -0.42 -25.88
CA ARG A 114 5.62 -1.56 -26.81
C ARG A 114 4.22 -2.13 -27.08
N ASP A 115 3.68 -1.74 -28.23
CA ASP A 115 2.66 -2.51 -28.94
C ASP A 115 3.27 -3.81 -29.49
N ASN A 116 2.59 -4.93 -29.25
CA ASN A 116 2.20 -5.93 -30.26
C ASN A 116 1.70 -7.22 -29.59
N GLY A 117 0.44 -7.58 -29.86
CA GLY A 117 -0.10 -8.89 -29.49
C GLY A 117 -1.63 -8.91 -29.38
N THR A 118 -2.30 -8.77 -30.52
CA THR A 118 -3.74 -8.96 -30.79
C THR A 118 -4.45 -10.01 -29.92
N TYR A 119 -5.48 -9.57 -29.20
CA TYR A 119 -6.75 -10.29 -29.07
C TYR A 119 -7.91 -9.29 -29.14
N ASP A 120 -8.72 -9.44 -30.18
CA ASP A 120 -9.96 -8.72 -30.42
C ASP A 120 -10.99 -8.97 -29.33
N SER A 121 -11.46 -7.91 -28.68
CA SER A 121 -12.83 -7.72 -28.18
C SER A 121 -13.02 -6.22 -27.89
N GLY A 122 -13.96 -5.60 -28.61
CA GLY A 122 -14.13 -4.14 -28.72
C GLY A 122 -14.71 -3.41 -27.50
N PRO A 123 -15.30 -2.23 -27.75
CA PRO A 123 -14.71 -0.93 -27.44
C PRO A 123 -15.14 -0.44 -26.06
N SER A 124 -14.23 0.21 -25.33
CA SER A 124 -14.63 1.16 -24.30
C SER A 124 -13.53 2.21 -24.20
N GLY A 125 -13.85 3.39 -24.72
CA GLY A 125 -13.04 4.58 -24.51
C GLY A 125 -12.78 4.77 -23.02
N LEU A 126 -11.66 5.45 -22.74
CA LEU A 126 -11.26 5.99 -21.44
C LEU A 126 -12.47 6.19 -20.53
N SER A 127 -12.78 5.18 -19.71
CA SER A 127 -13.98 5.21 -18.88
C SER A 127 -13.69 6.18 -17.74
N GLU A 128 -14.13 7.41 -17.96
CA GLU A 128 -14.05 8.50 -17.01
C GLU A 128 -14.51 7.99 -15.63
N ALA A 129 -13.76 8.33 -14.58
CA ALA A 129 -14.13 7.83 -13.26
C ALA A 129 -15.57 8.23 -12.92
N PRO A 130 -16.43 7.40 -12.32
CA PRO A 130 -17.76 7.82 -11.94
C PRO A 130 -17.66 8.92 -10.89
N THR A 131 -18.54 9.91 -10.97
CA THR A 131 -18.69 10.90 -9.90
C THR A 131 -19.61 10.27 -8.86
N LEU A 132 -19.09 9.90 -7.69
CA LEU A 132 -19.96 9.50 -6.59
C LEU A 132 -20.57 10.75 -5.94
N HIS A 133 -21.88 10.75 -5.72
CA HIS A 133 -22.57 11.83 -5.03
C HIS A 133 -22.51 11.57 -3.52
N MET A 134 -21.61 12.23 -2.80
CA MET A 134 -21.29 11.90 -1.40
C MET A 134 -22.37 12.32 -0.36
N SER A 135 -23.63 11.94 -0.59
CA SER A 135 -24.73 11.97 0.37
C SER A 135 -24.83 10.65 1.15
N TRP A 136 -25.46 10.69 2.33
CA TRP A 136 -25.58 9.55 3.23
C TRP A 136 -27.03 9.25 3.58
N GLY A 137 -27.37 7.97 3.70
CA GLY A 137 -28.69 7.53 4.15
C GLY A 137 -29.76 7.51 3.06
N ASP A 138 -29.39 7.60 1.79
CA ASP A 138 -30.30 7.65 0.65
C ASP A 138 -30.16 6.46 -0.31
N ASN A 139 -31.07 6.38 -1.29
CA ASN A 139 -31.06 5.31 -2.29
C ASN A 139 -29.84 5.40 -3.22
N GLU A 140 -29.23 6.58 -3.35
CA GLU A 140 -28.06 6.79 -4.19
C GLU A 140 -26.84 6.09 -3.58
N GLU A 141 -26.63 6.22 -2.26
CA GLU A 141 -25.62 5.48 -1.51
C GLU A 141 -25.71 3.97 -1.79
N VAL A 142 -26.92 3.40 -1.75
CA VAL A 142 -27.14 1.97 -2.00
C VAL A 142 -26.82 1.59 -3.45
N SER A 143 -27.27 2.40 -4.41
CA SER A 143 -27.05 2.14 -5.84
C SER A 143 -25.55 2.19 -6.21
N GLU A 144 -24.79 3.07 -5.58
CA GLU A 144 -23.38 3.29 -5.85
C GLU A 144 -22.49 2.19 -5.27
N TRP A 145 -22.93 1.44 -4.26
CA TRP A 145 -22.17 0.32 -3.71
C TRP A 145 -21.85 -0.74 -4.77
N LYS A 146 -22.80 -1.03 -5.67
CA LYS A 146 -22.56 -1.96 -6.78
C LYS A 146 -21.55 -1.37 -7.78
N VAL A 147 -21.71 -0.09 -8.14
CA VAL A 147 -20.79 0.63 -9.04
C VAL A 147 -19.36 0.61 -8.49
N VAL A 148 -19.20 0.82 -7.19
CA VAL A 148 -17.93 0.74 -6.48
C VAL A 148 -17.32 -0.65 -6.63
N MET A 149 -18.09 -1.70 -6.36
CA MET A 149 -17.58 -3.07 -6.44
C MET A 149 -17.24 -3.52 -7.86
N ASP A 150 -18.09 -3.18 -8.84
CA ASP A 150 -17.81 -3.43 -10.27
C ASP A 150 -16.47 -2.81 -10.68
N ARG A 151 -16.22 -1.58 -10.21
CA ARG A 151 -15.00 -0.85 -10.57
C ARG A 151 -13.74 -1.38 -9.89
N TRP A 152 -13.86 -1.93 -8.67
CA TRP A 152 -12.77 -2.56 -7.93
C TRP A 152 -12.51 -4.01 -8.30
N MET A 153 -13.42 -4.65 -9.04
CA MET A 153 -13.25 -6.05 -9.39
C MET A 153 -11.93 -6.27 -10.14
N GLY A 154 -11.10 -7.16 -9.60
CA GLY A 154 -9.77 -7.46 -10.16
C GLY A 154 -8.72 -6.36 -9.96
N LYS A 155 -9.00 -5.33 -9.14
CA LYS A 155 -8.07 -4.21 -8.89
C LYS A 155 -7.53 -4.15 -7.47
N CYS A 156 -6.34 -3.59 -7.34
CA CYS A 156 -5.59 -3.52 -6.10
C CYS A 156 -5.74 -2.16 -5.44
N SER A 157 -6.57 -2.07 -4.38
CA SER A 157 -6.74 -0.84 -3.59
C SER A 157 -5.46 -0.39 -2.89
N PHE A 158 -4.58 -1.32 -2.55
CA PHE A 158 -3.31 -1.00 -1.91
C PHE A 158 -2.36 -0.22 -2.82
N CYS A 159 -2.31 -0.59 -4.12
CA CYS A 159 -1.57 0.16 -5.12
C CYS A 159 -2.30 1.46 -5.46
N ALA A 160 -3.61 1.39 -5.70
CA ALA A 160 -4.42 2.54 -6.06
C ALA A 160 -4.43 3.63 -4.98
N GLY A 161 -4.45 3.25 -3.70
CA GLY A 161 -4.40 4.16 -2.57
C GLY A 161 -3.09 4.96 -2.47
N ARG A 162 -2.01 4.44 -3.09
CA ARG A 162 -0.71 5.13 -3.24
C ARG A 162 -0.66 6.05 -4.46
N GLY A 163 -1.75 6.14 -5.22
CA GLY A 163 -1.83 6.95 -6.44
C GLY A 163 -1.46 6.19 -7.72
N VAL A 164 -1.19 4.88 -7.65
CA VAL A 164 -0.96 4.04 -8.84
C VAL A 164 -2.27 3.89 -9.62
N GLN A 165 -2.24 3.93 -10.94
CA GLN A 165 -3.44 3.90 -11.78
C GLN A 165 -3.27 3.01 -13.02
N GLY A 166 -4.36 2.84 -13.77
CA GLY A 166 -4.35 2.13 -15.04
C GLY A 166 -4.03 0.62 -14.90
N PRO A 167 -3.38 0.02 -15.90
CA PRO A 167 -3.07 -1.41 -15.92
C PRO A 167 -2.25 -1.89 -14.72
N GLN A 168 -1.48 -0.99 -14.09
CA GLN A 168 -0.64 -1.33 -12.95
C GLN A 168 -1.44 -1.72 -11.71
N ILE A 169 -2.71 -1.34 -11.61
CA ILE A 169 -3.58 -1.76 -10.51
C ILE A 169 -4.47 -2.96 -10.88
N GLU A 170 -4.37 -3.51 -12.10
CA GLU A 170 -5.18 -4.65 -12.59
C GLU A 170 -4.66 -5.99 -12.05
N HIS A 171 -4.62 -6.09 -10.73
CA HIS A 171 -4.35 -7.31 -9.99
C HIS A 171 -5.10 -7.25 -8.66
N THR A 172 -5.34 -8.39 -8.02
CA THR A 172 -5.96 -8.40 -6.69
C THR A 172 -4.94 -8.11 -5.58
N LEU A 173 -5.38 -7.71 -4.39
CA LEU A 173 -4.50 -7.53 -3.22
C LEU A 173 -3.65 -8.80 -2.96
N ARG A 174 -4.28 -9.97 -3.11
CA ARG A 174 -3.67 -11.30 -2.92
C ARG A 174 -2.54 -11.61 -3.92
N GLN A 175 -2.55 -10.95 -5.07
CA GLN A 175 -1.57 -11.09 -6.14
C GLN A 175 -0.65 -9.87 -6.24
N CYS A 176 -0.74 -8.93 -5.30
CA CYS A 176 0.01 -7.68 -5.36
C CYS A 176 1.52 -7.92 -5.24
N PRO A 177 2.33 -7.48 -6.23
CA PRO A 177 3.78 -7.62 -6.17
C PRO A 177 4.46 -6.52 -5.32
N HIS A 178 3.71 -5.49 -4.91
CA HIS A 178 4.25 -4.26 -4.27
C HIS A 178 4.07 -4.23 -2.74
N GLY A 179 3.88 -5.38 -2.10
CA GLY A 179 3.71 -5.47 -0.65
C GLY A 179 2.26 -5.70 -0.18
N GLY A 180 1.28 -5.66 -1.09
CA GLY A 180 -0.13 -5.77 -0.71
C GLY A 180 -0.53 -7.18 -0.27
N LYS A 181 0.14 -8.22 -0.78
CA LYS A 181 -0.10 -9.59 -0.33
C LYS A 181 0.28 -9.78 1.14
N GLN A 182 1.33 -9.10 1.59
CA GLN A 182 1.88 -9.22 2.94
C GLN A 182 0.92 -8.66 3.99
N VAL A 183 0.09 -7.67 3.64
CA VAL A 183 -0.88 -7.09 4.59
C VAL A 183 -2.06 -8.02 4.89
N LEU A 184 -2.18 -9.15 4.17
CA LEU A 184 -3.16 -10.19 4.50
C LEU A 184 -2.73 -11.06 5.70
N SER A 185 -1.54 -10.84 6.24
CA SER A 185 -1.06 -11.44 7.49
C SER A 185 -1.10 -10.47 8.68
N SER A 186 -1.85 -9.36 8.56
CA SER A 186 -2.05 -8.41 9.66
C SER A 186 -3.17 -8.86 10.60
N GLU A 187 -3.21 -8.30 11.80
CA GLU A 187 -4.28 -8.55 12.79
C GLU A 187 -5.65 -8.12 12.24
N LEU A 188 -5.73 -7.02 11.47
CA LEU A 188 -6.99 -6.65 10.78
C LEU A 188 -7.48 -7.75 9.82
N ALA A 189 -6.56 -8.36 9.06
CA ALA A 189 -6.90 -9.42 8.13
C ALA A 189 -7.31 -10.69 8.87
N GLU A 190 -6.60 -11.05 9.94
CA GLU A 190 -6.93 -12.18 10.83
C GLU A 190 -8.33 -12.00 11.44
N GLY A 191 -8.60 -10.84 12.03
CA GLY A 191 -9.91 -10.51 12.60
C GLY A 191 -11.05 -10.66 11.60
N ILE A 192 -10.85 -10.20 10.36
CA ILE A 192 -11.86 -10.35 9.29
C ILE A 192 -11.96 -11.81 8.82
N TYR A 193 -10.83 -12.46 8.53
CA TYR A 193 -10.81 -13.73 7.80
C TYR A 193 -10.97 -14.96 8.67
N GLU A 194 -10.34 -14.96 9.85
CA GLU A 194 -10.17 -16.11 10.74
C GLU A 194 -11.11 -16.01 11.95
N GLU A 195 -11.16 -14.85 12.60
CA GLU A 195 -12.01 -14.63 13.80
C GLU A 195 -13.48 -14.32 13.42
N GLY A 196 -13.70 -13.98 12.15
CA GLY A 196 -15.04 -13.88 11.60
C GLY A 196 -15.74 -12.55 11.86
N PHE A 197 -15.00 -11.46 12.07
CA PHE A 197 -15.49 -10.08 12.04
C PHE A 197 -15.87 -9.62 10.63
N ARG A 198 -16.66 -10.46 9.95
CA ARG A 198 -17.24 -10.22 8.63
C ARG A 198 -18.34 -9.18 8.72
N ALA A 199 -18.57 -8.52 7.59
CA ALA A 199 -19.73 -7.68 7.32
C ALA A 199 -21.04 -8.28 7.88
N ARG A 200 -21.58 -7.61 8.91
CA ARG A 200 -22.92 -7.86 9.44
C ARG A 200 -23.93 -7.09 8.59
N GLY A 201 -25.19 -7.55 8.54
CA GLY A 201 -26.24 -6.95 7.70
C GLY A 201 -26.28 -7.51 6.27
N GLY A 202 -25.14 -7.68 5.61
CA GLY A 202 -25.03 -8.23 4.26
C GLY A 202 -24.57 -9.69 4.18
N CYS A 203 -24.04 -10.06 3.02
CA CYS A 203 -23.40 -11.32 2.73
C CYS A 203 -22.02 -11.41 3.40
N ARG A 204 -21.87 -12.33 4.36
CA ARG A 204 -20.60 -12.56 5.07
C ARG A 204 -19.44 -13.02 4.18
N ARG A 205 -19.70 -13.47 2.94
CA ARG A 205 -18.66 -13.94 2.01
C ARG A 205 -18.05 -12.79 1.20
N CYS A 206 -18.85 -11.80 0.78
CA CYS A 206 -18.41 -10.72 -0.10
C CYS A 206 -18.68 -9.29 0.41
N ALA A 207 -19.18 -9.16 1.64
CA ALA A 207 -19.59 -7.91 2.30
C ALA A 207 -20.78 -7.15 1.68
N LEU A 208 -21.26 -7.53 0.50
CA LEU A 208 -22.38 -6.84 -0.15
C LEU A 208 -23.71 -6.99 0.58
N PRO A 209 -24.63 -6.03 0.45
CA PRO A 209 -26.04 -6.21 0.82
C PRO A 209 -26.66 -7.43 0.12
N ARG A 210 -27.72 -7.99 0.71
CA ARG A 210 -28.38 -9.20 0.18
C ARG A 210 -29.01 -8.93 -1.18
N GLU A 211 -29.56 -7.73 -1.34
CA GLU A 211 -30.16 -7.18 -2.55
C GLU A 211 -29.19 -7.10 -3.73
N VAL A 212 -27.89 -7.02 -3.44
CA VAL A 212 -26.84 -6.86 -4.45
C VAL A 212 -26.08 -8.17 -4.70
N CYS A 213 -26.03 -9.07 -3.71
CA CYS A 213 -25.27 -10.30 -3.80
C CYS A 213 -26.06 -11.40 -4.51
N GLU A 214 -25.54 -11.93 -5.62
CA GLU A 214 -26.20 -12.97 -6.42
C GLU A 214 -26.37 -14.31 -5.69
N ALA A 215 -25.66 -14.52 -4.58
CA ALA A 215 -25.82 -15.69 -3.73
C ALA A 215 -27.02 -15.59 -2.77
N TRP A 216 -27.72 -14.46 -2.77
CA TRP A 216 -28.94 -14.24 -2.01
C TRP A 216 -30.12 -14.08 -2.95
N GLU A 217 -31.27 -14.60 -2.53
CA GLU A 217 -32.53 -14.46 -3.24
C GLU A 217 -33.63 -14.23 -2.20
N GLN A 218 -34.61 -13.43 -2.56
CA GLN A 218 -35.79 -13.26 -1.74
C GLN A 218 -36.84 -14.28 -2.19
N ASP A 219 -37.34 -15.09 -1.26
CA ASP A 219 -38.38 -16.06 -1.58
C ASP A 219 -39.75 -15.39 -1.76
N THR A 220 -40.77 -16.17 -2.11
CA THR A 220 -42.13 -15.67 -2.33
C THR A 220 -42.79 -15.08 -1.09
N SER A 221 -42.24 -15.33 0.11
CA SER A 221 -42.72 -14.75 1.38
C SER A 221 -42.03 -13.45 1.76
N GLY A 222 -41.02 -13.02 0.99
CA GLY A 222 -40.21 -11.85 1.30
C GLY A 222 -39.00 -12.15 2.19
N GLU A 223 -38.75 -13.43 2.53
CA GLU A 223 -37.62 -13.82 3.36
C GLU A 223 -36.36 -14.03 2.52
N TRP A 224 -35.22 -13.61 3.08
CA TRP A 224 -33.93 -13.72 2.40
C TRP A 224 -33.32 -15.11 2.57
N CYS A 225 -33.14 -15.81 1.45
CA CYS A 225 -32.51 -17.12 1.38
C CYS A 225 -31.08 -17.02 0.84
N PHE A 226 -30.14 -17.68 1.52
CA PHE A 226 -28.75 -17.79 1.06
C PHE A 226 -28.51 -19.11 0.33
N HIS A 227 -27.95 -19.04 -0.88
CA HIS A 227 -27.63 -20.20 -1.71
C HIS A 227 -26.16 -20.58 -1.58
N PRO A 228 -25.79 -21.60 -0.76
CA PRO A 228 -24.40 -21.87 -0.43
C PRO A 228 -23.55 -22.34 -1.62
N ARG A 229 -24.20 -22.88 -2.67
CA ARG A 229 -23.55 -23.36 -3.91
C ARG A 229 -23.29 -22.25 -4.92
N VAL A 230 -24.01 -21.13 -4.81
CA VAL A 230 -23.80 -19.96 -5.67
C VAL A 230 -22.57 -19.22 -5.15
N ARG A 231 -21.65 -18.90 -6.05
CA ARG A 231 -20.46 -18.11 -5.71
C ARG A 231 -20.87 -16.63 -5.67
N CYS A 232 -20.38 -15.89 -4.69
CA CYS A 232 -20.54 -14.45 -4.68
C CYS A 232 -19.72 -13.86 -5.84
N GLN A 233 -20.34 -12.98 -6.61
CA GLN A 233 -19.79 -12.44 -7.85
C GLN A 233 -18.48 -11.66 -7.66
N TYR A 234 -18.27 -11.05 -6.48
CA TYR A 234 -17.01 -10.33 -6.15
C TYR A 234 -16.09 -11.10 -5.18
N GLY A 235 -16.43 -12.34 -4.80
CA GLY A 235 -15.59 -13.12 -3.86
C GLY A 235 -15.24 -12.34 -2.58
N SER A 236 -13.96 -12.28 -2.22
CA SER A 236 -13.45 -11.51 -1.07
C SER A 236 -13.08 -10.06 -1.39
N GLN A 237 -13.37 -9.57 -2.60
CA GLN A 237 -12.84 -8.29 -3.10
C GLN A 237 -13.16 -7.11 -2.18
N ALA A 238 -14.35 -7.02 -1.57
CA ALA A 238 -14.68 -5.91 -0.67
C ALA A 238 -13.77 -5.86 0.57
N TYR A 239 -13.56 -7.02 1.21
CA TYR A 239 -12.65 -7.15 2.35
C TYR A 239 -11.20 -6.83 1.95
N ASP A 240 -10.73 -7.43 0.85
CA ASP A 240 -9.39 -7.19 0.31
C ASP A 240 -9.20 -5.70 -0.05
N THR A 241 -10.24 -5.06 -0.59
CA THR A 241 -10.20 -3.64 -0.96
C THR A 241 -10.07 -2.78 0.31
N ALA A 242 -10.82 -3.08 1.35
CA ALA A 242 -10.78 -2.34 2.61
C ALA A 242 -9.43 -2.48 3.32
N ILE A 243 -8.90 -3.71 3.43
CA ILE A 243 -7.57 -3.99 3.99
C ILE A 243 -6.50 -3.26 3.18
N GLY A 244 -6.57 -3.33 1.85
CA GLY A 244 -5.58 -2.70 0.99
C GLY A 244 -5.55 -1.18 1.16
N PHE A 245 -6.70 -0.51 1.32
CA PHE A 245 -6.72 0.92 1.64
C PHE A 245 -6.17 1.23 3.03
N PHE A 246 -6.58 0.46 4.02
CA PHE A 246 -6.15 0.67 5.41
C PHE A 246 -4.63 0.54 5.59
N PHE A 247 -3.96 -0.33 4.82
CA PHE A 247 -2.51 -0.51 4.90
C PHE A 247 -1.72 0.14 3.77
N CYS A 248 -2.37 0.77 2.80
CA CYS A 248 -1.62 1.55 1.83
C CYS A 248 -0.88 2.67 2.60
N LYS A 249 0.39 2.92 2.29
CA LYS A 249 1.25 3.86 3.02
C LYS A 249 0.74 5.32 3.03
N ASN A 250 -0.39 5.60 2.38
CA ASN A 250 -1.07 6.87 2.42
C ASN A 250 -1.95 6.94 3.69
N PRO A 251 -1.59 7.78 4.68
CA PRO A 251 -2.27 7.79 5.97
C PRO A 251 -3.71 8.30 5.92
N ARG A 252 -4.13 8.95 4.82
CA ARG A 252 -5.46 9.58 4.72
C ARG A 252 -6.62 8.60 4.96
N TYR A 253 -6.51 7.36 4.49
CA TYR A 253 -7.55 6.34 4.68
C TYR A 253 -7.66 5.90 6.14
N ARG A 254 -6.52 5.75 6.83
CA ARG A 254 -6.49 5.44 8.27
C ARG A 254 -7.03 6.61 9.09
N ILE A 255 -6.57 7.83 8.81
CA ILE A 255 -7.00 9.03 9.53
C ILE A 255 -8.51 9.21 9.42
N GLU A 256 -9.06 9.15 8.20
CA GLU A 256 -10.51 9.31 7.99
C GLU A 256 -11.34 8.21 8.68
N LEU A 257 -10.84 6.97 8.70
CA LEU A 257 -11.49 5.89 9.43
C LEU A 257 -11.48 6.15 10.94
N MET A 258 -10.32 6.55 11.49
CA MET A 258 -10.17 6.85 12.91
C MET A 258 -11.03 8.04 13.34
N GLU A 259 -11.14 9.08 12.51
CA GLU A 259 -12.04 10.22 12.76
C GLU A 259 -13.49 9.74 12.85
N SER A 260 -13.93 8.90 11.91
CA SER A 260 -15.30 8.37 11.91
C SER A 260 -15.59 7.44 13.10
N ILE A 261 -14.59 6.68 13.56
CA ILE A 261 -14.68 5.83 14.74
C ILE A 261 -14.76 6.71 16.01
N SER A 262 -13.97 7.77 16.07
CA SER A 262 -13.93 8.71 17.20
C SER A 262 -15.24 9.51 17.33
N GLU A 263 -15.90 9.84 16.21
CA GLU A 263 -17.24 10.43 16.21
C GLU A 263 -18.30 9.52 16.86
N GLU A 264 -18.10 8.20 16.87
CA GLU A 264 -18.93 7.25 17.61
C GLU A 264 -18.50 7.07 19.09
N GLY A 265 -17.51 7.83 19.55
CA GLY A 265 -17.01 7.80 20.93
C GLY A 265 -16.00 6.69 21.22
N LEU A 266 -15.42 6.06 20.20
CA LEU A 266 -14.40 5.01 20.33
C LEU A 266 -13.01 5.60 20.03
N ASN A 267 -12.04 5.41 20.92
CA ASN A 267 -10.66 5.90 20.74
C ASN A 267 -9.66 4.76 20.95
N ASP A 268 -8.45 4.93 20.37
CA ASP A 268 -7.31 4.02 20.53
C ASP A 268 -7.60 2.54 20.19
N LEU A 269 -8.29 2.32 19.06
CA LEU A 269 -8.61 0.97 18.60
C LEU A 269 -7.38 0.27 17.99
N ASP A 270 -7.17 -0.98 18.40
CA ASP A 270 -6.29 -1.92 17.73
C ASP A 270 -6.89 -2.41 16.40
N GLU A 271 -6.10 -3.17 15.62
CA GLU A 271 -6.52 -3.66 14.31
C GLU A 271 -7.72 -4.62 14.38
N GLU A 272 -7.83 -5.41 15.44
CA GLU A 272 -8.97 -6.29 15.72
C GLU A 272 -10.26 -5.46 15.91
N SER A 273 -10.18 -4.40 16.71
CA SER A 273 -11.29 -3.48 16.94
C SER A 273 -11.69 -2.73 15.67
N VAL A 274 -10.74 -2.42 14.80
CA VAL A 274 -11.02 -1.91 13.46
C VAL A 274 -11.77 -2.94 12.61
N ALA A 275 -11.40 -4.23 12.67
CA ALA A 275 -12.12 -5.30 12.00
C ALA A 275 -13.59 -5.37 12.47
N MET A 276 -13.80 -5.35 13.79
CA MET A 276 -15.13 -5.33 14.40
C MET A 276 -15.96 -4.14 13.94
N TRP A 277 -15.37 -2.96 13.95
CA TRP A 277 -16.05 -1.72 13.56
C TRP A 277 -16.42 -1.72 12.07
N LEU A 278 -15.49 -2.09 11.19
CA LEU A 278 -15.76 -2.22 9.75
C LEU A 278 -16.86 -3.26 9.47
N GLY A 279 -16.92 -4.33 10.26
CA GLY A 279 -17.96 -5.36 10.19
C GLY A 279 -19.33 -4.93 10.74
N LYS A 280 -19.44 -3.79 11.43
CA LYS A 280 -20.68 -3.29 12.04
C LYS A 280 -21.79 -3.16 11.00
N LYS A 281 -22.99 -3.59 11.37
CA LYS A 281 -24.19 -3.49 10.52
C LYS A 281 -24.65 -2.03 10.45
N ILE A 282 -25.02 -1.61 9.25
CA ILE A 282 -25.72 -0.35 8.97
C ILE A 282 -27.03 -0.64 8.22
N THR A 283 -27.97 0.29 8.31
CA THR A 283 -29.20 0.27 7.51
C THR A 283 -29.31 1.59 6.76
N VAL A 284 -29.44 1.51 5.43
CA VAL A 284 -29.57 2.66 4.53
C VAL A 284 -30.82 2.46 3.71
N THR A 285 -31.80 3.36 3.83
CA THR A 285 -33.11 3.26 3.14
C THR A 285 -33.78 1.88 3.21
N GLY A 286 -33.65 1.20 4.35
CA GLY A 286 -34.21 -0.15 4.57
C GLY A 286 -33.33 -1.31 4.10
N VAL A 287 -32.21 -1.03 3.42
CA VAL A 287 -31.22 -2.01 2.98
C VAL A 287 -30.17 -2.24 4.07
N GLU A 288 -29.94 -3.49 4.43
CA GLU A 288 -28.92 -3.87 5.42
C GLU A 288 -27.55 -4.09 4.79
N ALA A 289 -26.53 -3.41 5.31
CA ALA A 289 -25.14 -3.52 4.86
C ALA A 289 -24.18 -3.46 6.05
N SER A 290 -22.87 -3.31 5.78
CA SER A 290 -21.85 -3.04 6.81
C SER A 290 -21.09 -1.75 6.55
N GLU A 291 -20.42 -1.22 7.57
CA GLU A 291 -19.51 -0.07 7.46
C GLU A 291 -18.47 -0.22 6.35
N ILE A 292 -17.99 -1.45 6.06
CA ILE A 292 -17.13 -1.71 4.87
C ILE A 292 -17.68 -1.07 3.60
N MET A 293 -18.97 -1.24 3.28
CA MET A 293 -19.53 -0.73 2.02
C MET A 293 -19.54 0.80 1.96
N ARG A 294 -19.86 1.42 3.10
CA ARG A 294 -19.81 2.87 3.28
C ARG A 294 -18.39 3.41 3.14
N ARG A 295 -17.40 2.77 3.78
CA ARG A 295 -15.99 3.18 3.68
C ARG A 295 -15.41 2.97 2.30
N LEU A 296 -15.71 1.85 1.66
CA LEU A 296 -15.26 1.59 0.29
C LEU A 296 -15.75 2.65 -0.68
N ARG A 297 -17.00 3.10 -0.54
CA ARG A 297 -17.55 4.21 -1.33
C ARG A 297 -16.76 5.51 -1.10
N TRP A 298 -16.52 5.88 0.15
CA TRP A 298 -15.75 7.07 0.49
C TRP A 298 -14.30 7.02 -0.04
N TRP A 299 -13.58 5.95 0.24
CA TRP A 299 -12.20 5.76 -0.21
C TRP A 299 -12.07 5.70 -1.73
N SER A 300 -13.06 5.12 -2.41
CA SER A 300 -13.13 5.13 -3.89
C SER A 300 -13.21 6.55 -4.43
N GLN A 301 -14.06 7.39 -3.82
CA GLN A 301 -14.17 8.79 -4.22
C GLN A 301 -12.85 9.55 -4.04
N MET A 302 -12.11 9.28 -2.96
CA MET A 302 -10.79 9.90 -2.72
C MET A 302 -9.81 9.55 -3.85
N VAL A 303 -9.76 8.28 -4.26
CA VAL A 303 -8.91 7.84 -5.38
C VAL A 303 -9.35 8.48 -6.69
N TRP A 304 -10.64 8.43 -7.00
CA TRP A 304 -11.16 8.85 -8.31
C TRP A 304 -11.14 10.36 -8.50
N LYS A 305 -11.34 11.16 -7.45
CA LYS A 305 -11.12 12.61 -7.51
C LYS A 305 -9.65 12.94 -7.80
N SER A 306 -8.72 12.24 -7.16
CA SER A 306 -7.28 12.44 -7.36
C SER A 306 -6.86 12.10 -8.80
N ALA A 307 -7.44 11.05 -9.39
CA ALA A 307 -7.18 10.69 -10.79
C ALA A 307 -7.64 11.76 -11.79
N ARG A 308 -8.77 12.44 -11.52
CA ARG A 308 -9.27 13.51 -12.39
C ARG A 308 -8.39 14.76 -12.38
N VAL A 309 -7.88 15.14 -11.20
CA VAL A 309 -6.98 16.30 -11.09
C VAL A 309 -5.70 16.08 -11.90
N ASN A 310 -5.16 14.87 -11.90
CA ASN A 310 -3.95 14.53 -12.65
C ASN A 310 -4.17 14.48 -14.18
N ASN A 311 -5.39 14.18 -14.64
CA ASN A 311 -5.71 14.13 -16.07
C ASN A 311 -6.00 15.51 -16.70
N ILE A 312 -6.28 16.55 -15.91
CA ILE A 312 -6.53 17.92 -16.40
C ILE A 312 -5.22 18.71 -16.56
N GLY A 313 -4.12 18.23 -15.97
CA GLY A 313 -2.81 18.90 -15.96
C GLY A 313 -1.84 18.50 -17.08
N ASN A 314 -2.25 17.66 -18.04
CA ASN A 314 -1.45 17.24 -19.20
C ASN A 314 -1.93 17.89 -20.50
#